data_AF-A0A4Q4TJ23-F1
#
_entry.id   AF-A0A4Q4TJ23-F1
#
_cell.length_a   1.000
_cell.length_b   1.000
_cell.length_c   1.000
_cell.angle_alpha   90.00
_cell.angle_beta   90.00
_cell.angle_gamma   90.00
#
_symmetry.space_group_name_H-M   'P 1'
#
loop_
_entity.id
_entity.type
_entity.pdbx_description
1 polymer ?
#
loop_
_entity_poly.entity_id
_entity_poly.type
_entity_poly.pdbx_seq_one_letter_code
_entity_poly.pdbx_strand_id
1 'polypeptide(L)'
;MSPVSLVNFDWTAENDENQARELIRRNSNSSVISQPRSLPPDLAMIAPSPVVSPTLEFCIPAFSEFSNRPHRRALVDHFCNVLSHLIVFREECGNPFQQLVLPLAHQSSPVMNAVYALASAHMEYRGVNTGEKSLSFHNRAIQDLARLIQREDKINKNELLAAIMLLVYYEVLVQRGRTNIVDGHLKGALTIMNSADDSSPTSVFLERAFRFYDVITALSLGTAPLSTAPAAGCLLPFPLDAPAASPLSNVDTLLGMSTTLWPIMHRLSNLLSLKTELEKAIRADQVSKIAVLKSEFETTSQAIETALTQWQPCLPPNTVVRDGVLETTGGEESPDRPRLQSILTHALVQKHAHAALHHCVETTTHRGPMGALLWPLFVAACEAISREDRILAEKAFAEIEMRQGMTNIEQAWKVVREVWTRLDFVGAVSDLEATPADLWRRVSAELGVNIVFG
;
A
#
# COMPACT_ATOMS: atom_id res chain seq x y z
N MET A 1 -47.81 9.32 -25.98
CA MET A 1 -49.00 8.45 -25.83
C MET A 1 -48.53 7.01 -25.69
N SER A 2 -49.35 6.15 -25.09
CA SER A 2 -49.04 4.80 -24.58
C SER A 2 -48.91 3.73 -25.71
N PRO A 3 -48.62 2.44 -25.41
CA PRO A 3 -48.36 1.83 -24.10
C PRO A 3 -47.12 0.91 -23.99
N VAL A 4 -46.79 0.53 -22.75
CA VAL A 4 -45.97 -0.64 -22.40
C VAL A 4 -46.93 -1.78 -22.02
N SER A 5 -46.62 -3.02 -22.40
CA SER A 5 -47.38 -4.22 -22.02
C SER A 5 -46.56 -5.14 -21.11
N LEU A 6 -46.92 -5.24 -19.83
CA LEU A 6 -46.49 -6.36 -18.99
C LEU A 6 -47.33 -7.61 -19.31
N VAL A 7 -46.69 -8.77 -19.23
CA VAL A 7 -47.38 -10.07 -19.23
C VAL A 7 -47.24 -10.66 -17.82
N ASN A 8 -48.36 -10.77 -17.11
CA ASN A 8 -48.43 -11.62 -15.93
C ASN A 8 -48.51 -13.08 -16.41
N PHE A 9 -47.77 -13.97 -15.75
CA PHE A 9 -48.01 -15.40 -15.84
C PHE A 9 -48.40 -15.92 -14.46
N ASP A 10 -49.63 -16.40 -14.37
CA ASP A 10 -50.18 -17.08 -13.20
C ASP A 10 -50.18 -18.58 -13.51
N TRP A 11 -49.82 -19.41 -12.52
CA TRP A 11 -49.77 -20.87 -12.67
C TRP A 11 -50.37 -21.52 -11.42
N THR A 12 -51.66 -21.85 -11.54
CA THR A 12 -52.40 -22.64 -10.56
C THR A 12 -51.82 -24.04 -10.43
N ALA A 13 -51.67 -24.52 -9.20
CA ALA A 13 -51.27 -25.89 -8.92
C ALA A 13 -52.47 -26.84 -9.00
N GLU A 14 -52.31 -27.96 -9.70
CA GLU A 14 -53.20 -29.12 -9.59
C GLU A 14 -52.38 -30.34 -9.11
N ASN A 15 -52.96 -31.12 -8.21
CA ASN A 15 -52.39 -32.39 -7.76
C ASN A 15 -52.64 -33.48 -8.82
N ASP A 16 -51.73 -34.44 -8.94
CA ASP A 16 -52.10 -35.79 -9.32
C ASP A 16 -51.25 -36.83 -8.55
N GLU A 17 -51.78 -38.04 -8.36
CA GLU A 17 -51.34 -38.96 -7.31
C GLU A 17 -50.39 -40.09 -7.77
N ASN A 18 -49.59 -40.54 -6.80
CA ASN A 18 -49.06 -41.91 -6.62
C ASN A 18 -49.10 -42.88 -7.82
N GLN A 19 -47.92 -43.19 -8.37
CA GLN A 19 -47.65 -44.58 -8.81
C GLN A 19 -46.17 -44.97 -8.74
N ALA A 20 -45.73 -45.49 -7.59
CA ALA A 20 -44.43 -46.15 -7.47
C ALA A 20 -44.44 -47.50 -8.18
N ARG A 21 -43.38 -47.83 -8.92
CA ARG A 21 -43.16 -49.17 -9.49
C ARG A 21 -41.78 -49.70 -9.13
N GLU A 22 -41.78 -50.76 -8.34
CA GLU A 22 -40.60 -51.49 -7.88
C GLU A 22 -40.06 -52.40 -9.00
N LEU A 23 -38.75 -52.43 -9.21
CA LEU A 23 -38.10 -53.27 -10.22
C LEU A 23 -37.04 -54.19 -9.60
N ILE A 24 -37.31 -55.49 -9.67
CA ILE A 24 -36.59 -56.54 -8.94
C ILE A 24 -35.26 -56.88 -9.63
N ARG A 25 -34.17 -56.79 -8.87
CA ARG A 25 -32.79 -57.10 -9.33
C ARG A 25 -32.55 -58.62 -9.34
N ARG A 26 -32.50 -59.24 -10.54
CA ARG A 26 -32.08 -60.65 -10.71
C ARG A 26 -30.57 -60.76 -10.90
N ASN A 27 -29.89 -61.45 -9.98
CA ASN A 27 -28.53 -61.95 -10.20
C ASN A 27 -28.58 -63.24 -11.05
N SER A 28 -27.55 -63.48 -11.85
CA SER A 28 -27.32 -64.77 -12.53
C SER A 28 -25.84 -64.93 -12.86
N ASN A 29 -25.16 -65.84 -12.16
CA ASN A 29 -23.76 -66.18 -12.42
C ASN A 29 -23.68 -67.24 -13.52
N SER A 30 -22.78 -67.08 -14.48
CA SER A 30 -22.34 -68.16 -15.38
C SER A 30 -20.89 -67.92 -15.80
N SER A 31 -20.11 -69.00 -15.92
CA SER A 31 -18.67 -68.97 -16.17
C SER A 31 -18.29 -69.95 -17.27
N VAL A 32 -17.68 -69.47 -18.37
CA VAL A 32 -17.27 -70.30 -19.52
C VAL A 32 -15.91 -69.85 -20.06
N ILE A 33 -15.08 -70.83 -20.43
CA ILE A 33 -13.70 -70.73 -20.96
C ILE A 33 -13.58 -71.91 -21.96
N SER A 34 -13.01 -71.82 -23.18
CA SER A 34 -12.20 -70.82 -23.91
C SER A 34 -12.72 -70.74 -25.38
N GLN A 35 -12.03 -70.43 -26.50
CA GLN A 35 -10.63 -70.25 -26.96
C GLN A 35 -10.62 -69.28 -28.19
N PRO A 36 -9.49 -68.84 -28.76
CA PRO A 36 -9.43 -67.65 -29.62
C PRO A 36 -9.73 -67.88 -31.12
N ARG A 37 -10.22 -66.83 -31.80
CA ARG A 37 -10.18 -66.69 -33.27
C ARG A 37 -9.89 -65.24 -33.71
N SER A 38 -8.90 -65.12 -34.58
CA SER A 38 -8.65 -64.09 -35.62
C SER A 38 -9.36 -62.72 -35.52
N LEU A 39 -8.57 -61.65 -35.40
CA LEU A 39 -8.97 -60.26 -35.62
C LEU A 39 -9.39 -59.97 -37.08
N PRO A 40 -10.48 -59.22 -37.31
CA PRO A 40 -10.65 -58.33 -38.46
C PRO A 40 -9.95 -56.97 -38.20
N PRO A 41 -9.69 -56.15 -39.23
CA PRO A 41 -8.95 -54.90 -39.09
C PRO A 41 -9.81 -53.72 -38.63
N ASP A 42 -9.18 -52.86 -37.83
CA ASP A 42 -9.31 -51.40 -37.79
C ASP A 42 -10.73 -50.79 -37.89
N LEU A 43 -11.51 -50.95 -36.81
CA LEU A 43 -12.52 -49.95 -36.46
C LEU A 43 -11.84 -48.90 -35.57
N ALA A 44 -11.72 -47.68 -36.08
CA ALA A 44 -11.11 -46.57 -35.37
C ALA A 44 -11.78 -46.37 -33.99
N MET A 45 -10.97 -46.37 -32.93
CA MET A 45 -11.42 -46.12 -31.56
C MET A 45 -11.87 -44.66 -31.42
N ILE A 46 -13.12 -44.39 -31.78
CA ILE A 46 -13.84 -43.21 -31.30
C ILE A 46 -13.95 -43.38 -29.79
N ALA A 47 -13.00 -42.82 -29.05
CA ALA A 47 -13.08 -42.73 -27.60
C ALA A 47 -14.44 -42.08 -27.25
N PRO A 48 -15.19 -42.62 -26.27
CA PRO A 48 -16.45 -42.02 -25.87
C PRO A 48 -16.15 -40.60 -25.41
N SER A 49 -16.60 -39.62 -26.21
CA SER A 49 -16.53 -38.21 -25.82
C SER A 49 -17.16 -38.10 -24.44
N PRO A 50 -16.48 -37.48 -23.45
CA PRO A 50 -17.02 -37.40 -22.09
C PRO A 50 -18.30 -36.57 -22.15
N VAL A 51 -19.44 -37.26 -22.15
CA VAL A 51 -20.76 -36.64 -22.09
C VAL A 51 -20.86 -36.02 -20.72
N VAL A 52 -20.55 -34.71 -20.66
CA VAL A 52 -20.57 -33.92 -19.43
C VAL A 52 -21.92 -34.15 -18.75
N SER A 53 -21.88 -34.65 -17.52
CA SER A 53 -23.09 -35.00 -16.79
C SER A 53 -24.01 -33.79 -16.71
N PRO A 54 -25.32 -33.90 -17.02
CA PRO A 54 -26.26 -32.79 -16.94
C PRO A 54 -26.58 -32.39 -15.49
N THR A 55 -25.94 -33.03 -14.50
CA THR A 55 -25.81 -32.49 -13.15
C THR A 55 -25.04 -31.19 -13.20
N LEU A 56 -25.78 -30.07 -13.15
CA LEU A 56 -25.23 -28.78 -12.71
C LEU A 56 -24.48 -29.03 -11.40
N GLU A 57 -23.15 -28.96 -11.43
CA GLU A 57 -22.37 -28.98 -10.22
C GLU A 57 -22.78 -27.76 -9.39
N PHE A 58 -23.21 -27.98 -8.15
CA PHE A 58 -23.62 -26.90 -7.25
C PHE A 58 -22.36 -26.17 -6.77
N CYS A 59 -21.79 -25.34 -7.64
CA CYS A 59 -20.63 -24.50 -7.34
C CYS A 59 -20.96 -23.64 -6.12
N ILE A 60 -20.26 -23.91 -5.02
CA ILE A 60 -20.34 -23.10 -3.81
C ILE A 60 -19.90 -21.67 -4.20
N PRO A 61 -20.69 -20.61 -3.89
CA PRO A 61 -20.32 -19.26 -4.29
C PRO A 61 -18.95 -18.86 -3.73
N ALA A 62 -18.05 -18.34 -4.58
CA ALA A 62 -16.72 -17.93 -4.16
C ALA A 62 -16.75 -17.03 -2.91
N PHE A 63 -15.85 -17.29 -1.96
CA PHE A 63 -15.76 -16.66 -0.64
C PHE A 63 -16.93 -16.97 0.33
N SER A 64 -17.66 -18.07 0.12
CA SER A 64 -18.76 -18.56 0.99
C SER A 64 -18.41 -18.59 2.48
N GLU A 65 -17.21 -19.10 2.76
CA GLU A 65 -16.55 -19.32 4.03
C GLU A 65 -16.23 -18.02 4.77
N PHE A 66 -16.28 -16.86 4.10
CA PHE A 66 -16.14 -15.55 4.71
C PHE A 66 -17.49 -14.83 4.90
N SER A 67 -18.50 -15.12 4.07
CA SER A 67 -19.85 -14.57 4.31
C SER A 67 -21.00 -15.23 3.55
N ASN A 68 -22.10 -15.50 4.26
CA ASN A 68 -23.40 -15.80 3.64
C ASN A 68 -23.95 -14.63 2.78
N ARG A 69 -23.51 -13.39 3.03
CA ARG A 69 -23.98 -12.18 2.33
C ARG A 69 -23.24 -11.96 0.99
N PRO A 70 -23.92 -11.94 -0.18
CA PRO A 70 -23.26 -11.81 -1.48
C PRO A 70 -22.40 -10.55 -1.64
N HIS A 71 -22.87 -9.38 -1.19
CA HIS A 71 -22.11 -8.13 -1.27
C HIS A 71 -20.84 -8.15 -0.42
N ARG A 72 -20.84 -8.88 0.71
CA ARG A 72 -19.63 -9.05 1.52
C ARG A 72 -18.63 -10.01 0.88
N ARG A 73 -19.10 -11.06 0.19
CA ARG A 73 -18.20 -11.90 -0.62
C ARG A 73 -17.53 -11.11 -1.74
N ALA A 74 -18.26 -10.22 -2.40
CA ALA A 74 -17.70 -9.30 -3.39
C ALA A 74 -16.66 -8.32 -2.79
N LEU A 75 -16.75 -7.95 -1.50
CA LEU A 75 -15.70 -7.20 -0.81
C LEU A 75 -14.44 -8.03 -0.55
N VAL A 76 -14.56 -9.33 -0.24
CA VAL A 76 -13.39 -10.22 -0.11
C VAL A 76 -12.75 -10.49 -1.47
N ASP A 77 -13.57 -10.73 -2.50
CA ASP A 77 -13.13 -10.86 -3.89
C ASP A 77 -12.36 -9.62 -4.37
N HIS A 78 -12.91 -8.41 -4.18
CA HIS A 78 -12.22 -7.16 -4.51
C HIS A 78 -10.98 -6.91 -3.64
N PHE A 79 -10.97 -7.37 -2.39
CA PHE A 79 -9.76 -7.31 -1.56
C PHE A 79 -8.65 -8.18 -2.15
N CYS A 80 -8.93 -9.45 -2.42
CA CYS A 80 -7.96 -10.40 -2.95
C CYS A 80 -7.54 -10.02 -4.38
N ASN A 81 -8.47 -9.98 -5.32
CA ASN A 81 -8.20 -9.94 -6.76
C ASN A 81 -7.95 -8.53 -7.33
N VAL A 82 -8.03 -7.47 -6.51
CA VAL A 82 -7.70 -6.10 -6.92
C VAL A 82 -6.86 -5.39 -5.88
N LEU A 83 -7.43 -5.09 -4.71
CA LEU A 83 -6.86 -4.13 -3.77
C LEU A 83 -5.54 -4.60 -3.13
N SER A 84 -5.43 -5.89 -2.78
CA SER A 84 -4.20 -6.43 -2.19
C SER A 84 -2.99 -6.34 -3.12
N HIS A 85 -3.20 -6.32 -4.44
CA HIS A 85 -2.17 -6.15 -5.46
C HIS A 85 -1.77 -4.66 -5.67
N LEU A 86 -2.58 -3.69 -5.22
CA LEU A 86 -2.29 -2.26 -5.35
C LEU A 86 -1.46 -1.69 -4.19
N ILE A 87 -1.45 -2.39 -3.04
CA ILE A 87 -0.81 -2.01 -1.78
C ILE A 87 0.44 -2.85 -1.46
N VAL A 88 0.97 -3.57 -2.46
CA VAL A 88 2.19 -4.37 -2.39
C VAL A 88 3.12 -3.91 -3.52
N PHE A 89 4.41 -3.75 -3.23
CA PHE A 89 5.41 -3.34 -4.21
C PHE A 89 5.82 -4.48 -5.17
N ARG A 90 5.98 -5.71 -4.67
CA ARG A 90 6.31 -6.89 -5.50
C ARG A 90 5.78 -8.19 -4.90
N GLU A 91 5.26 -9.05 -5.76
CA GLU A 91 4.82 -10.41 -5.40
C GLU A 91 5.79 -11.44 -5.99
N GLU A 92 6.80 -11.84 -5.22
CA GLU A 92 7.77 -12.87 -5.65
C GLU A 92 7.28 -14.30 -5.35
N CYS A 93 6.56 -14.49 -4.24
CA CYS A 93 6.03 -15.79 -3.81
C CYS A 93 4.50 -15.81 -3.68
N GLY A 94 3.81 -14.90 -4.37
CA GLY A 94 2.38 -14.61 -4.23
C GLY A 94 2.09 -13.42 -3.31
N ASN A 95 0.82 -13.04 -3.19
CA ASN A 95 0.41 -11.87 -2.42
C ASN A 95 0.45 -12.13 -0.90
N PRO A 96 1.20 -11.33 -0.11
CA PRO A 96 1.35 -11.57 1.32
C PRO A 96 0.10 -11.27 2.15
N PHE A 97 -0.81 -10.38 1.72
CA PHE A 97 -2.09 -10.18 2.41
C PHE A 97 -3.00 -11.41 2.23
N GLN A 98 -3.06 -11.97 1.03
CA GLN A 98 -3.80 -13.22 0.77
C GLN A 98 -3.24 -14.40 1.57
N GLN A 99 -1.92 -14.48 1.75
CA GLN A 99 -1.26 -15.58 2.46
C GLN A 99 -1.26 -15.43 3.99
N LEU A 100 -1.10 -14.21 4.52
CA LEU A 100 -0.82 -13.98 5.95
C LEU A 100 -1.94 -13.24 6.70
N VAL A 101 -2.77 -12.45 5.99
CA VAL A 101 -3.84 -11.63 6.60
C VAL A 101 -5.23 -12.22 6.37
N LEU A 102 -5.49 -12.78 5.19
CA LEU A 102 -6.79 -13.41 4.88
C LEU A 102 -7.12 -14.61 5.79
N PRO A 103 -6.16 -15.48 6.20
CA PRO A 103 -6.44 -16.55 7.18
C PRO A 103 -6.79 -16.02 8.57
N LEU A 104 -6.25 -14.86 8.96
CA LEU A 104 -6.66 -14.16 10.19
C LEU A 104 -8.06 -13.55 10.04
N ALA A 105 -8.38 -12.99 8.88
CA ALA A 105 -9.71 -12.45 8.59
C ALA A 105 -10.81 -13.53 8.69
N HIS A 106 -10.54 -14.77 8.26
CA HIS A 106 -11.48 -15.88 8.44
C HIS A 106 -11.83 -16.16 9.92
N GLN A 107 -10.86 -15.97 10.82
CA GLN A 107 -10.97 -16.31 12.24
C GLN A 107 -11.35 -15.11 13.13
N SER A 108 -11.07 -13.88 12.69
CA SER A 108 -11.08 -12.69 13.53
C SER A 108 -11.96 -11.57 12.98
N SER A 109 -13.07 -11.30 13.68
CA SER A 109 -14.03 -10.23 13.36
C SER A 109 -13.42 -8.83 13.15
N PRO A 110 -12.46 -8.34 13.98
CA PRO A 110 -11.87 -7.01 13.73
C PRO A 110 -11.04 -6.97 12.44
N VAL A 111 -10.26 -8.02 12.15
CA VAL A 111 -9.48 -8.13 10.90
C VAL A 111 -10.44 -8.17 9.69
N MET A 112 -11.49 -8.98 9.76
CA MET A 112 -12.52 -9.08 8.71
C MET A 112 -13.25 -7.76 8.47
N ASN A 113 -13.68 -7.07 9.53
CA ASN A 113 -14.33 -5.76 9.38
C ASN A 113 -13.35 -4.69 8.84
N ALA A 114 -12.05 -4.78 9.13
CA ALA A 114 -11.05 -3.89 8.53
C ALA A 114 -10.83 -4.19 7.03
N VAL A 115 -10.80 -5.46 6.62
CA VAL A 115 -10.80 -5.88 5.20
C VAL A 115 -12.04 -5.33 4.46
N TYR A 116 -13.25 -5.51 5.02
CA TYR A 116 -14.47 -4.96 4.45
C TYR A 116 -14.45 -3.42 4.36
N ALA A 117 -13.87 -2.73 5.35
CA ALA A 117 -13.76 -1.27 5.33
C ALA A 117 -12.86 -0.79 4.18
N LEU A 118 -11.65 -1.35 4.06
CA LEU A 118 -10.67 -0.98 3.04
C LEU A 118 -11.18 -1.28 1.62
N ALA A 119 -11.72 -2.49 1.40
CA ALA A 119 -12.30 -2.88 0.12
C ALA A 119 -13.50 -2.00 -0.26
N SER A 120 -14.43 -1.75 0.67
CA SER A 120 -15.62 -0.93 0.39
C SER A 120 -15.23 0.52 0.12
N ALA A 121 -14.27 1.10 0.85
CA ALA A 121 -13.83 2.47 0.60
C ALA A 121 -13.15 2.64 -0.77
N HIS A 122 -12.34 1.67 -1.21
CA HIS A 122 -11.79 1.66 -2.57
C HIS A 122 -12.90 1.52 -3.63
N MET A 123 -13.86 0.60 -3.46
CA MET A 123 -15.00 0.47 -4.38
C MET A 123 -15.86 1.74 -4.45
N GLU A 124 -16.12 2.37 -3.30
CA GLU A 124 -16.83 3.65 -3.20
C GLU A 124 -16.04 4.82 -3.82
N TYR A 125 -14.70 4.77 -3.81
CA TYR A 125 -13.86 5.70 -4.55
C TYR A 125 -14.03 5.52 -6.07
N ARG A 126 -13.99 4.28 -6.55
CA ARG A 126 -14.25 3.91 -7.96
C ARG A 126 -15.74 4.02 -8.37
N GLY A 127 -16.59 4.62 -7.54
CA GLY A 127 -18.01 4.91 -7.84
C GLY A 127 -18.98 3.73 -7.69
N VAL A 128 -18.52 2.57 -7.21
CA VAL A 128 -19.35 1.37 -7.06
C VAL A 128 -20.06 1.38 -5.71
N ASN A 129 -21.38 1.15 -5.71
CA ASN A 129 -22.18 1.12 -4.48
C ASN A 129 -22.27 -0.30 -3.90
N THR A 130 -21.67 -0.51 -2.73
CA THR A 130 -21.55 -1.78 -2.00
C THR A 130 -22.68 -2.07 -1.01
N GLY A 131 -23.62 -1.13 -0.84
CA GLY A 131 -24.80 -1.25 0.04
C GLY A 131 -24.49 -1.03 1.53
N GLU A 132 -23.51 -1.74 2.10
CA GLU A 132 -22.96 -1.43 3.43
C GLU A 132 -21.75 -0.49 3.29
N LYS A 133 -21.84 0.72 3.87
CA LYS A 133 -20.81 1.76 3.76
C LYS A 133 -19.52 1.40 4.51
N SER A 134 -18.38 1.74 3.90
CA SER A 134 -17.02 1.53 4.43
C SER A 134 -16.85 1.99 5.89
N LEU A 135 -17.31 3.20 6.22
CA LEU A 135 -17.27 3.76 7.58
C LEU A 135 -18.02 2.90 8.61
N SER A 136 -19.06 2.17 8.20
CA SER A 136 -19.77 1.23 9.09
C SER A 136 -18.93 0.01 9.43
N PHE A 137 -18.16 -0.50 8.47
CA PHE A 137 -17.20 -1.58 8.71
C PHE A 137 -16.00 -1.11 9.53
N HIS A 138 -15.44 0.07 9.23
CA HIS A 138 -14.38 0.70 10.01
C HIS A 138 -14.76 0.86 11.49
N ASN A 139 -15.94 1.44 11.77
CA ASN A 139 -16.44 1.59 13.15
C ASN A 139 -16.65 0.24 13.86
N ARG A 140 -17.10 -0.80 13.15
CA ARG A 140 -17.22 -2.15 13.70
C ARG A 140 -15.85 -2.77 14.00
N ALA A 141 -14.85 -2.57 13.13
CA ALA A 141 -13.49 -3.06 13.33
C ALA A 141 -12.86 -2.46 14.59
N ILE A 142 -13.00 -1.16 14.82
CA ILE A 142 -12.55 -0.50 16.06
C ILE A 142 -13.27 -1.05 17.30
N GLN A 143 -14.60 -1.23 17.22
CA GLN A 143 -15.39 -1.79 18.34
C GLN A 143 -15.06 -3.26 18.63
N ASP A 144 -14.80 -4.07 17.60
CA ASP A 144 -14.34 -5.45 17.73
C ASP A 144 -12.92 -5.51 18.31
N LEU A 145 -12.03 -4.64 17.86
CA LEU A 145 -10.64 -4.56 18.32
C LEU A 145 -10.57 -4.16 19.81
N ALA A 146 -11.35 -3.16 20.22
CA ALA A 146 -11.47 -2.78 21.63
C ALA A 146 -11.99 -3.95 22.49
N ARG A 147 -12.99 -4.70 22.00
CA ARG A 147 -13.49 -5.91 22.68
C ARG A 147 -12.51 -7.08 22.68
N LEU A 148 -11.60 -7.16 21.70
CA LEU A 148 -10.56 -8.20 21.65
C LEU A 148 -9.42 -7.90 22.64
N ILE A 149 -9.03 -6.62 22.78
CA ILE A 149 -8.05 -6.14 23.77
C ILE A 149 -8.55 -6.33 25.22
N GLN A 150 -9.86 -6.30 25.44
CA GLN A 150 -10.49 -6.47 26.76
C GLN A 150 -10.66 -7.93 27.22
N ARG A 151 -10.18 -8.94 26.46
CA ARG A 151 -10.27 -10.35 26.87
C ARG A 151 -9.10 -10.76 27.76
N GLU A 152 -9.41 -11.55 28.79
CA GLU A 152 -8.43 -12.16 29.69
C GLU A 152 -7.77 -13.43 29.10
N ASP A 153 -8.30 -13.95 27.99
CA ASP A 153 -7.75 -15.07 27.23
C ASP A 153 -6.36 -14.78 26.64
N LYS A 154 -5.67 -15.82 26.13
CA LYS A 154 -4.42 -15.67 25.37
C LYS A 154 -4.67 -14.93 24.04
N ILE A 155 -4.59 -13.61 24.06
CA ILE A 155 -4.80 -12.75 22.88
C ILE A 155 -3.79 -13.09 21.76
N ASN A 156 -4.31 -13.28 20.54
CA ASN A 156 -3.48 -13.45 19.35
C ASN A 156 -2.95 -12.09 18.88
N LYS A 157 -1.64 -11.87 19.05
CA LYS A 157 -0.96 -10.61 18.66
C LYS A 157 -1.10 -10.32 17.17
N ASN A 158 -1.03 -11.36 16.33
CA ASN A 158 -1.13 -11.21 14.88
C ASN A 158 -2.53 -10.71 14.46
N GLU A 159 -3.60 -11.08 15.16
CA GLU A 159 -4.94 -10.53 14.90
C GLU A 159 -5.05 -9.06 15.30
N LEU A 160 -4.57 -8.68 16.49
CA LEU A 160 -4.55 -7.28 16.90
C LEU A 160 -3.76 -6.42 15.92
N LEU A 161 -2.53 -6.84 15.59
CA LEU A 161 -1.62 -6.08 14.75
C LEU A 161 -2.10 -6.05 13.29
N ALA A 162 -2.69 -7.13 12.76
CA ALA A 162 -3.31 -7.11 11.44
C ALA A 162 -4.53 -6.18 11.38
N ALA A 163 -5.40 -6.19 12.39
CA ALA A 163 -6.54 -5.29 12.46
C ALA A 163 -6.09 -3.82 12.54
N ILE A 164 -5.07 -3.52 13.36
CA ILE A 164 -4.51 -2.16 13.49
C ILE A 164 -3.84 -1.72 12.18
N MET A 165 -3.02 -2.57 11.54
CA MET A 165 -2.38 -2.18 10.28
C MET A 165 -3.38 -2.01 9.15
N LEU A 166 -4.43 -2.83 9.04
CA LEU A 166 -5.52 -2.62 8.07
C LEU A 166 -6.30 -1.32 8.34
N LEU A 167 -6.45 -0.91 9.60
CA LEU A 167 -7.01 0.41 9.95
C LEU A 167 -6.05 1.55 9.56
N VAL A 168 -4.72 1.38 9.69
CA VAL A 168 -3.74 2.34 9.16
C VAL A 168 -3.85 2.44 7.63
N TYR A 169 -3.86 1.32 6.88
CA TYR A 169 -4.10 1.34 5.43
C TYR A 169 -5.42 2.05 5.07
N TYR A 170 -6.48 1.87 5.87
CA TYR A 170 -7.76 2.54 5.65
C TYR A 170 -7.67 4.06 5.82
N GLU A 171 -7.08 4.51 6.93
CA GLU A 171 -6.92 5.93 7.24
C GLU A 171 -5.94 6.64 6.30
N VAL A 172 -4.90 5.94 5.83
CA VAL A 172 -3.85 6.51 4.98
C VAL A 172 -4.23 6.54 3.50
N LEU A 173 -4.87 5.50 2.96
CA LEU A 173 -5.10 5.39 1.50
C LEU A 173 -6.46 5.95 1.05
N VAL A 174 -7.53 5.64 1.79
CA VAL A 174 -8.91 5.72 1.26
C VAL A 174 -9.86 6.60 2.09
N GLN A 175 -9.49 6.98 3.31
CA GLN A 175 -10.28 7.88 4.16
C GLN A 175 -10.46 9.27 3.52
N ARG A 176 -11.70 9.78 3.53
CA ARG A 176 -12.05 11.10 2.95
C ARG A 176 -12.11 12.25 3.96
N GLY A 177 -12.07 11.96 5.26
CA GLY A 177 -12.22 12.94 6.34
C GLY A 177 -10.93 13.22 7.11
N ARG A 178 -10.93 14.28 7.93
CA ARG A 178 -9.85 14.57 8.88
C ARG A 178 -9.85 13.53 10.01
N THR A 179 -8.88 12.64 10.00
CA THR A 179 -8.52 11.81 11.15
C THR A 179 -7.09 12.12 11.60
N ASN A 180 -6.89 12.14 12.91
CA ASN A 180 -5.57 12.19 13.55
C ASN A 180 -5.29 10.87 14.30
N ILE A 181 -5.96 9.79 13.89
CA ILE A 181 -6.04 8.52 14.60
C ILE A 181 -4.88 7.58 14.21
N VAL A 182 -4.24 7.80 13.05
CA VAL A 182 -3.08 7.03 12.56
C VAL A 182 -1.96 6.95 13.62
N ASP A 183 -1.61 8.08 14.24
CA ASP A 183 -0.64 8.15 15.35
C ASP A 183 -1.05 7.28 16.56
N GLY A 184 -2.34 7.29 16.91
CA GLY A 184 -2.89 6.45 17.97
C GLY A 184 -2.88 4.95 17.62
N HIS A 185 -3.17 4.60 16.36
CA HIS A 185 -3.08 3.24 15.84
C HIS A 185 -1.63 2.73 15.85
N LEU A 186 -0.67 3.52 15.37
CA LEU A 186 0.75 3.18 15.37
C LEU A 186 1.31 3.05 16.81
N LYS A 187 0.91 3.91 17.75
CA LYS A 187 1.25 3.75 19.18
C LYS A 187 0.69 2.46 19.79
N GLY A 188 -0.53 2.07 19.39
CA GLY A 188 -1.12 0.78 19.74
C GLY A 188 -0.32 -0.41 19.19
N ALA A 189 0.02 -0.37 17.89
CA ALA A 189 0.84 -1.39 17.23
C ALA A 189 2.20 -1.58 17.94
N LEU A 190 2.92 -0.49 18.21
CA LEU A 190 4.21 -0.52 18.90
C LEU A 190 4.10 -1.13 20.31
N THR A 191 3.03 -0.85 21.03
CA THR A 191 2.78 -1.42 22.38
C THR A 191 2.55 -2.93 22.33
N ILE A 192 1.92 -3.43 21.26
CA ILE A 192 1.73 -4.87 21.03
C ILE A 192 3.05 -5.54 20.61
N MET A 193 3.80 -4.91 19.70
CA MET A 193 5.08 -5.42 19.19
C MET A 193 6.15 -5.52 20.28
N ASN A 194 6.20 -4.57 21.22
CA ASN A 194 7.13 -4.60 22.36
C ASN A 194 6.82 -5.71 23.40
N SER A 195 5.83 -6.57 23.16
CA SER A 195 5.54 -7.73 24.01
C SER A 195 6.15 -9.01 23.42
N ALA A 196 6.93 -9.75 24.21
CA ALA A 196 7.51 -11.09 24.00
C ALA A 196 7.49 -11.67 22.57
N ASP A 197 8.66 -11.75 21.93
CA ASP A 197 8.86 -12.16 20.55
C ASP A 197 8.14 -13.46 20.14
N ASP A 198 7.45 -13.40 19.01
CA ASP A 198 6.95 -14.55 18.24
C ASP A 198 7.37 -14.31 16.79
N SER A 199 8.36 -15.06 16.31
CA SER A 199 9.02 -14.83 15.01
C SER A 199 8.26 -15.42 13.81
N SER A 200 6.93 -15.50 13.88
CA SER A 200 6.08 -15.97 12.79
C SER A 200 6.24 -15.14 11.50
N PRO A 201 6.05 -15.71 10.29
CA PRO A 201 6.08 -14.93 9.04
C PRO A 201 5.08 -13.77 9.03
N THR A 202 3.92 -13.94 9.69
CA THR A 202 2.87 -12.93 9.82
C THR A 202 3.30 -11.76 10.71
N SER A 203 3.93 -12.00 11.87
CA SER A 203 4.44 -10.92 12.73
C SER A 203 5.58 -10.16 12.06
N VAL A 204 6.49 -10.84 11.36
CA VAL A 204 7.56 -10.21 10.56
C VAL A 204 6.99 -9.33 9.43
N PHE A 205 5.96 -9.81 8.73
CA PHE A 205 5.25 -9.03 7.71
C PHE A 205 4.57 -7.78 8.29
N LEU A 206 3.87 -7.94 9.43
CA LEU A 206 3.16 -6.85 10.08
C LEU A 206 4.10 -5.82 10.73
N GLU A 207 5.26 -6.24 11.27
CA GLU A 207 6.30 -5.31 11.71
C GLU A 207 6.82 -4.48 10.53
N ARG A 208 7.14 -5.08 9.37
CA ARG A 208 7.60 -4.32 8.20
C ARG A 208 6.60 -3.24 7.79
N ALA A 209 5.31 -3.58 7.74
CA ALA A 209 4.24 -2.62 7.47
C ALA A 209 4.21 -1.51 8.54
N PHE A 210 4.28 -1.84 9.83
CA PHE A 210 4.35 -0.85 10.91
C PHE A 210 5.57 0.08 10.75
N ARG A 211 6.77 -0.46 10.55
CA ARG A 211 8.02 0.32 10.44
C ARG A 211 7.99 1.29 9.27
N PHE A 212 7.38 0.90 8.15
CA PHE A 212 7.14 1.80 7.02
C PHE A 212 6.23 2.98 7.43
N TYR A 213 5.01 2.69 7.91
CA TYR A 213 4.06 3.74 8.25
C TYR A 213 4.50 4.61 9.42
N ASP A 214 5.33 4.12 10.34
CA ASP A 214 5.98 4.91 11.40
C ASP A 214 6.82 6.05 10.80
N VAL A 215 7.79 5.73 9.93
CA VAL A 215 8.68 6.72 9.30
C VAL A 215 7.95 7.56 8.24
N ILE A 216 7.06 6.97 7.44
CA ILE A 216 6.29 7.73 6.45
C ILE A 216 5.35 8.71 7.13
N THR A 217 4.68 8.34 8.24
CA THR A 217 3.86 9.30 9.02
C THR A 217 4.75 10.38 9.64
N ALA A 218 5.91 10.02 10.19
CA ALA A 218 6.88 10.99 10.70
C ALA A 218 7.33 12.02 9.65
N LEU A 219 7.73 11.57 8.45
CA LEU A 219 8.07 12.45 7.32
C LEU A 219 6.88 13.31 6.87
N SER A 220 5.71 12.70 6.73
CA SER A 220 4.48 13.33 6.23
C SER A 220 3.93 14.39 7.18
N LEU A 221 4.07 14.22 8.49
CA LEU A 221 3.57 15.15 9.52
C LEU A 221 4.66 16.04 10.14
N GLY A 222 5.94 15.72 9.96
CA GLY A 222 7.07 16.46 10.55
C GLY A 222 7.36 16.10 12.02
N THR A 223 6.85 14.96 12.48
CA THR A 223 7.07 14.43 13.83
C THR A 223 8.26 13.47 13.87
N ALA A 224 8.74 13.12 15.06
CA ALA A 224 9.66 11.99 15.21
C ALA A 224 8.92 10.65 15.00
N PRO A 225 9.61 9.59 14.53
CA PRO A 225 9.11 8.21 14.61
C PRO A 225 8.88 7.76 16.06
N LEU A 226 7.98 6.80 16.22
CA LEU A 226 7.66 6.16 17.49
C LEU A 226 8.68 5.07 17.85
N SER A 227 9.21 4.37 16.83
CA SER A 227 10.18 3.28 17.03
C SER A 227 11.63 3.74 16.84
N THR A 228 12.57 3.08 17.51
CA THR A 228 14.01 3.36 17.36
C THR A 228 14.52 2.96 15.98
N ALA A 229 15.54 3.68 15.50
CA ALA A 229 16.17 3.42 14.22
C ALA A 229 16.72 1.98 14.15
N PRO A 230 16.39 1.18 13.13
CA PRO A 230 17.02 -0.12 12.94
C PRO A 230 18.50 0.08 12.60
N ALA A 231 19.37 -0.75 13.16
CA ALA A 231 20.79 -0.73 12.83
C ALA A 231 21.00 -1.13 11.34
N ALA A 232 22.06 -0.60 10.73
CA ALA A 232 22.36 -0.87 9.33
C ALA A 232 22.59 -2.37 9.10
N GLY A 233 21.87 -2.95 8.13
CA GLY A 233 21.90 -4.39 7.85
C GLY A 233 20.89 -5.25 8.62
N CYS A 234 20.14 -4.71 9.60
CA CYS A 234 19.10 -5.46 10.31
C CYS A 234 17.80 -5.68 9.51
N LEU A 235 17.65 -5.02 8.35
CA LEU A 235 16.53 -5.23 7.43
C LEU A 235 16.92 -6.24 6.36
N LEU A 236 16.66 -7.53 6.62
CA LEU A 236 16.66 -8.56 5.60
C LEU A 236 15.50 -8.32 4.61
N PRO A 237 15.58 -8.76 3.34
CA PRO A 237 14.42 -8.78 2.43
C PRO A 237 13.24 -9.59 2.97
N PHE A 238 12.08 -9.43 2.34
CA PHE A 238 10.94 -10.34 2.46
C PHE A 238 10.65 -10.94 1.07
N PRO A 239 10.18 -12.19 0.96
CA PRO A 239 10.20 -13.25 1.97
C PRO A 239 11.62 -13.58 2.46
N LEU A 240 11.74 -14.14 3.67
CA LEU A 240 13.05 -14.51 4.24
C LEU A 240 13.74 -15.64 3.46
N ASP A 241 12.96 -16.50 2.80
CA ASP A 241 13.44 -17.64 2.00
C ASP A 241 13.60 -17.31 0.50
N ALA A 242 13.56 -16.02 0.13
CA ALA A 242 13.71 -15.60 -1.28
C ALA A 242 15.10 -15.98 -1.81
N PRO A 243 15.21 -16.63 -3.00
CA PRO A 243 16.50 -17.06 -3.52
C PRO A 243 17.38 -15.85 -3.88
N ALA A 244 18.66 -15.90 -3.50
CA ALA A 244 19.66 -14.84 -3.68
C ALA A 244 20.00 -14.47 -5.15
N ALA A 245 19.22 -14.95 -6.12
CA ALA A 245 19.32 -14.63 -7.54
C ALA A 245 18.43 -13.44 -7.98
N SER A 246 17.56 -12.90 -7.12
CA SER A 246 16.80 -11.68 -7.43
C SER A 246 17.75 -10.47 -7.45
N PRO A 247 17.90 -9.73 -8.58
CA PRO A 247 18.89 -8.64 -8.72
C PRO A 247 18.55 -7.36 -7.93
N LEU A 248 17.53 -7.42 -7.06
CA LEU A 248 17.08 -6.35 -6.18
C LEU A 248 17.03 -6.82 -4.72
N SER A 249 17.92 -7.73 -4.30
CA SER A 249 18.00 -8.32 -2.96
C SER A 249 18.30 -7.34 -1.80
N ASN A 250 18.26 -6.04 -2.04
CA ASN A 250 18.32 -4.95 -1.05
C ASN A 250 17.08 -4.03 -1.13
N VAL A 251 15.97 -4.50 -1.70
CA VAL A 251 14.67 -3.83 -1.77
C VAL A 251 13.61 -4.71 -1.11
N ASP A 252 12.84 -4.15 -0.18
CA ASP A 252 11.73 -4.83 0.49
C ASP A 252 10.54 -4.99 -0.47
N THR A 253 10.01 -6.21 -0.60
CA THR A 253 8.93 -6.51 -1.55
C THR A 253 7.56 -6.00 -1.12
N LEU A 254 7.36 -5.66 0.16
CA LEU A 254 6.09 -5.15 0.64
C LEU A 254 5.91 -3.69 0.20
N LEU A 255 6.88 -2.82 0.50
CA LEU A 255 6.72 -1.36 0.33
C LEU A 255 7.89 -0.69 -0.42
N GLY A 256 8.72 -1.46 -1.12
CA GLY A 256 9.76 -0.93 -2.04
C GLY A 256 10.95 -0.25 -1.33
N MET A 257 11.04 -0.36 -0.01
CA MET A 257 12.10 0.26 0.78
C MET A 257 13.47 -0.33 0.44
N SER A 258 14.44 0.50 0.08
CA SER A 258 15.83 0.03 0.07
C SER A 258 16.32 -0.20 1.50
N THR A 259 16.78 -1.42 1.78
CA THR A 259 17.22 -1.86 3.12
C THR A 259 18.40 -1.05 3.67
N THR A 260 19.19 -0.42 2.79
CA THR A 260 20.32 0.44 3.12
C THR A 260 19.96 1.92 3.19
N LEU A 261 18.95 2.39 2.45
CA LEU A 261 18.46 3.77 2.51
C LEU A 261 17.55 4.01 3.72
N TRP A 262 16.77 3.00 4.13
CA TRP A 262 15.74 3.15 5.15
C TRP A 262 16.24 3.65 6.52
N PRO A 263 17.38 3.19 7.06
CA PRO A 263 17.94 3.77 8.30
C PRO A 263 18.31 5.25 8.16
N ILE A 264 18.60 5.73 6.95
CA ILE A 264 18.87 7.13 6.65
C ILE A 264 17.56 7.92 6.64
N MET A 265 16.50 7.39 6.00
CA MET A 265 15.15 8.00 6.00
C MET A 265 14.57 8.12 7.41
N HIS A 266 14.71 7.08 8.25
CA HIS A 266 14.30 7.12 9.66
C HIS A 266 14.98 8.29 10.40
N ARG A 267 16.31 8.39 10.31
CA ARG A 267 17.09 9.47 10.94
C ARG A 267 16.72 10.86 10.39
N LEU A 268 16.46 10.97 9.08
CA LEU A 268 16.02 12.21 8.42
C LEU A 268 14.66 12.67 8.93
N SER A 269 13.72 11.76 9.16
CA SER A 269 12.39 12.10 9.68
C SER A 269 12.42 12.78 11.06
N ASN A 270 13.37 12.40 11.92
CA ASN A 270 13.56 13.02 13.23
C ASN A 270 14.12 14.47 13.16
N LEU A 271 14.79 14.87 12.08
CA LEU A 271 15.46 16.19 11.99
C LEU A 271 14.49 17.36 12.17
N LEU A 272 13.27 17.29 11.62
CA LEU A 272 12.31 18.40 11.70
C LEU A 272 11.73 18.55 13.13
N SER A 273 11.46 17.43 13.79
CA SER A 273 11.08 17.39 15.22
C SER A 273 12.19 17.97 16.10
N LEU A 274 13.43 17.53 15.88
CA LEU A 274 14.63 17.99 16.60
C LEU A 274 14.89 19.49 16.40
N LYS A 275 14.77 20.00 15.16
CA LYS A 275 14.83 21.43 14.84
C LYS A 275 13.74 22.21 15.59
N THR A 276 12.50 21.73 15.58
CA THR A 276 11.36 22.40 16.21
C THR A 276 11.53 22.50 17.73
N GLU A 277 12.00 21.44 18.39
CA GLU A 277 12.32 21.45 19.82
C GLU A 277 13.55 22.32 20.16
N LEU A 278 14.54 22.43 19.26
CA LEU A 278 15.67 23.36 19.40
C LEU A 278 15.20 24.81 19.33
N GLU A 279 14.42 25.20 18.31
CA GLU A 279 13.84 26.54 18.22
C GLU A 279 12.96 26.87 19.44
N LYS A 280 12.23 25.89 19.96
CA LYS A 280 11.37 26.04 21.15
C LYS A 280 12.20 26.18 22.43
N ALA A 281 13.34 25.49 22.55
CA ALA A 281 14.30 25.68 23.62
C ALA A 281 14.95 27.08 23.56
N ILE A 282 15.28 27.57 22.36
CA ILE A 282 15.78 28.94 22.12
C ILE A 282 14.73 29.99 22.53
N ARG A 283 13.47 29.83 22.09
CA ARG A 283 12.35 30.71 22.48
C ARG A 283 12.04 30.69 23.98
N ALA A 284 12.54 29.69 24.73
CA ALA A 284 12.36 29.54 26.17
C ALA A 284 13.65 29.77 26.99
N ASP A 285 14.72 30.27 26.35
CA ASP A 285 16.06 30.52 26.93
C ASP A 285 16.66 29.34 27.73
N GLN A 286 16.39 28.11 27.30
CA GLN A 286 16.81 26.89 28.00
C GLN A 286 18.26 26.52 27.67
N VAL A 287 19.23 27.36 28.05
CA VAL A 287 20.66 27.28 27.67
C VAL A 287 21.23 25.86 27.66
N SER A 288 20.98 25.05 28.71
CA SER A 288 21.45 23.65 28.79
C SER A 288 20.81 22.74 27.74
N LYS A 289 19.49 22.87 27.51
CA LYS A 289 18.76 22.11 26.47
C LYS A 289 19.15 22.57 25.07
N ILE A 290 19.38 23.87 24.86
CA ILE A 290 19.86 24.44 23.59
C ILE A 290 21.22 23.81 23.21
N ALA A 291 22.17 23.74 24.15
CA ALA A 291 23.48 23.16 23.89
C ALA A 291 23.42 21.68 23.47
N VAL A 292 22.59 20.88 24.16
CA VAL A 292 22.39 19.45 23.82
C VAL A 292 21.70 19.29 22.47
N LEU A 293 20.53 19.91 22.26
CA LEU A 293 19.75 19.76 21.02
C LEU A 293 20.50 20.31 19.80
N LYS A 294 21.30 21.36 19.96
CA LYS A 294 22.13 21.89 18.87
C LYS A 294 23.21 20.89 18.47
N SER A 295 23.94 20.34 19.44
CA SER A 295 24.97 19.31 19.20
C SER A 295 24.38 18.05 18.55
N GLU A 296 23.22 17.61 19.04
CA GLU A 296 22.47 16.48 18.47
C GLU A 296 22.01 16.77 17.04
N PHE A 297 21.49 17.96 16.76
CA PHE A 297 21.03 18.37 15.42
C PHE A 297 22.21 18.45 14.42
N GLU A 298 23.29 19.14 14.78
CA GLU A 298 24.48 19.28 13.93
C GLU A 298 25.12 17.91 13.64
N THR A 299 25.29 17.07 14.67
CA THR A 299 25.83 15.70 14.52
C THR A 299 24.91 14.82 13.67
N THR A 300 23.59 14.87 13.90
CA THR A 300 22.62 14.03 13.17
C THR A 300 22.53 14.45 11.71
N SER A 301 22.46 15.76 11.43
CA SER A 301 22.45 16.31 10.08
C SER A 301 23.72 15.93 9.32
N GLN A 302 24.91 16.17 9.90
CA GLN A 302 26.17 15.85 9.24
C GLN A 302 26.29 14.35 8.91
N ALA A 303 25.89 13.49 9.83
CA ALA A 303 25.92 12.05 9.64
C ALA A 303 24.73 11.49 8.82
N ILE A 304 23.78 12.33 8.37
CA ILE A 304 22.79 12.01 7.33
C ILE A 304 23.33 12.46 5.98
N GLU A 305 23.86 13.68 5.88
CA GLU A 305 24.49 14.22 4.67
C GLU A 305 25.63 13.32 4.17
N THR A 306 26.55 12.92 5.06
CA THR A 306 27.63 11.97 4.75
C THR A 306 27.08 10.62 4.27
N ALA A 307 26.00 10.13 4.88
CA ALA A 307 25.40 8.84 4.53
C ALA A 307 24.70 8.90 3.16
N LEU A 308 23.96 9.97 2.86
CA LEU A 308 23.33 10.19 1.55
C LEU A 308 24.38 10.38 0.44
N THR A 309 25.46 11.10 0.73
CA THR A 309 26.57 11.34 -0.23
C THR A 309 27.33 10.05 -0.56
N GLN A 310 27.38 9.09 0.37
CA GLN A 310 28.03 7.79 0.19
C GLN A 310 27.08 6.69 -0.29
N TRP A 311 25.77 6.88 -0.15
CA TRP A 311 24.78 5.88 -0.54
C TRP A 311 24.67 5.76 -2.06
N GLN A 312 24.63 4.53 -2.56
CA GLN A 312 24.36 4.22 -3.96
C GLN A 312 23.27 3.14 -4.03
N PRO A 313 22.35 3.21 -5.00
CA PRO A 313 21.35 2.16 -5.19
C PRO A 313 22.04 0.86 -5.61
N CYS A 314 21.55 -0.27 -5.10
CA CYS A 314 21.96 -1.60 -5.56
C CYS A 314 21.28 -1.89 -6.90
N LEU A 315 21.94 -1.50 -7.99
CA LEU A 315 21.43 -1.62 -9.35
C LEU A 315 21.67 -3.02 -9.94
N PRO A 316 20.84 -3.48 -10.90
CA PRO A 316 21.12 -4.68 -11.68
C PRO A 316 22.47 -4.59 -12.43
N PRO A 317 23.08 -5.73 -12.77
CA PRO A 317 24.32 -5.76 -13.55
C PRO A 317 24.21 -4.92 -14.85
N ASN A 318 25.24 -4.11 -15.10
CA ASN A 318 25.37 -3.17 -16.22
C ASN A 318 24.51 -1.88 -16.15
N THR A 319 23.82 -1.60 -15.04
CA THR A 319 23.11 -0.32 -14.83
C THR A 319 23.91 0.59 -13.89
N VAL A 320 24.11 1.87 -14.25
CA VAL A 320 24.86 2.86 -13.44
C VAL A 320 24.08 4.17 -13.39
N VAL A 321 23.71 4.62 -12.19
CA VAL A 321 23.10 5.93 -11.96
C VAL A 321 24.17 6.93 -11.51
N ARG A 322 24.22 8.10 -12.15
CA ARG A 322 25.04 9.26 -11.80
C ARG A 322 24.15 10.48 -11.78
N ASP A 323 24.20 11.29 -10.72
CA ASP A 323 23.45 12.55 -10.60
C ASP A 323 21.91 12.43 -10.72
N GLY A 324 21.36 11.21 -10.64
CA GLY A 324 19.93 10.92 -10.88
C GLY A 324 19.59 10.59 -12.34
N VAL A 325 20.58 10.38 -13.21
CA VAL A 325 20.44 10.05 -14.64
C VAL A 325 21.38 8.88 -15.01
N LEU A 326 21.16 8.24 -16.15
CA LEU A 326 21.98 7.17 -16.72
C LEU A 326 22.94 7.71 -17.81
N GLU A 327 24.04 8.40 -17.45
CA GLU A 327 25.19 8.58 -18.37
C GLU A 327 26.52 9.02 -17.70
N THR A 328 27.51 9.43 -18.52
CA THR A 328 28.96 9.41 -18.21
C THR A 328 29.58 10.76 -17.74
N THR A 329 30.91 10.92 -17.81
CA THR A 329 31.73 11.70 -16.86
C THR A 329 32.20 13.09 -17.32
N GLY A 330 32.19 14.07 -16.39
CA GLY A 330 33.32 15.00 -16.21
C GLY A 330 32.98 16.49 -16.00
N GLY A 331 33.61 17.12 -14.99
CA GLY A 331 33.56 18.56 -14.70
C GLY A 331 34.03 18.89 -13.28
N GLU A 332 34.82 19.97 -13.10
CA GLU A 332 35.44 20.35 -11.81
C GLU A 332 34.76 21.59 -11.16
N GLU A 333 34.81 21.69 -9.83
CA GLU A 333 34.27 22.83 -9.07
C GLU A 333 35.28 23.98 -8.86
N SER A 334 34.76 25.20 -8.67
CA SER A 334 35.52 26.43 -8.36
C SER A 334 34.89 27.18 -7.17
N PRO A 335 35.66 27.88 -6.30
CA PRO A 335 35.19 28.21 -4.95
C PRO A 335 34.63 29.64 -4.78
N ASP A 336 33.34 29.78 -4.50
CA ASP A 336 32.77 31.01 -3.92
C ASP A 336 31.51 30.73 -3.04
N ARG A 337 31.69 29.87 -2.02
CA ARG A 337 30.59 29.08 -1.43
C ARG A 337 29.39 29.84 -0.80
N PRO A 338 29.52 30.86 0.07
CA PRO A 338 28.41 31.22 0.98
C PRO A 338 27.20 31.86 0.30
N ARG A 339 27.36 32.53 -0.85
CA ARG A 339 26.22 33.02 -1.66
C ARG A 339 25.79 32.03 -2.73
N LEU A 340 26.73 31.30 -3.32
CA LEU A 340 26.40 30.25 -4.28
C LEU A 340 25.60 29.12 -3.63
N GLN A 341 25.84 28.77 -2.36
CA GLN A 341 25.14 27.68 -1.66
C GLN A 341 23.61 27.79 -1.76
N SER A 342 23.02 28.96 -1.51
CA SER A 342 21.56 29.14 -1.55
C SER A 342 20.98 28.95 -2.97
N ILE A 343 21.71 29.39 -3.99
CA ILE A 343 21.32 29.28 -5.41
C ILE A 343 21.55 27.85 -5.92
N LEU A 344 22.66 27.21 -5.51
CA LEU A 344 23.00 25.83 -5.82
C LEU A 344 22.06 24.85 -5.12
N THR A 345 21.65 25.08 -3.87
CA THR A 345 20.63 24.27 -3.20
C THR A 345 19.32 24.32 -3.98
N HIS A 346 18.88 25.49 -4.44
CA HIS A 346 17.70 25.59 -5.30
C HIS A 346 17.89 24.84 -6.64
N ALA A 347 19.02 25.03 -7.33
CA ALA A 347 19.31 24.36 -8.60
C ALA A 347 19.43 22.83 -8.46
N LEU A 348 20.01 22.32 -7.37
CA LEU A 348 20.09 20.90 -7.05
C LEU A 348 18.72 20.32 -6.68
N VAL A 349 17.90 21.05 -5.92
CA VAL A 349 16.50 20.65 -5.66
C VAL A 349 15.72 20.54 -6.97
N GLN A 350 15.82 21.52 -7.89
CA GLN A 350 15.17 21.42 -9.21
C GLN A 350 15.71 20.23 -10.02
N LYS A 351 17.04 20.01 -10.05
CA LYS A 351 17.66 18.87 -10.74
C LYS A 351 17.16 17.52 -10.21
N HIS A 352 17.08 17.36 -8.90
CA HIS A 352 16.60 16.13 -8.26
C HIS A 352 15.06 15.97 -8.38
N ALA A 353 14.29 17.06 -8.36
CA ALA A 353 12.86 17.04 -8.62
C ALA A 353 12.57 16.59 -10.07
N HIS A 354 13.23 17.18 -11.06
CA HIS A 354 13.15 16.76 -12.47
C HIS A 354 13.47 15.27 -12.64
N ALA A 355 14.60 14.82 -12.10
CA ALA A 355 15.01 13.42 -12.16
C ALA A 355 13.98 12.48 -11.50
N ALA A 356 13.44 12.84 -10.33
CA ALA A 356 12.41 12.05 -9.65
C ALA A 356 11.09 12.00 -10.45
N LEU A 357 10.67 13.11 -11.05
CA LEU A 357 9.48 13.18 -11.89
C LEU A 357 9.63 12.36 -13.17
N HIS A 358 10.81 12.39 -13.81
CA HIS A 358 11.13 11.53 -14.96
C HIS A 358 10.97 10.05 -14.59
N HIS A 359 11.61 9.60 -13.50
CA HIS A 359 11.51 8.21 -13.04
C HIS A 359 10.07 7.83 -12.64
N CYS A 360 9.27 8.73 -12.06
CA CYS A 360 7.85 8.48 -11.79
C CYS A 360 7.04 8.29 -13.09
N VAL A 361 7.30 9.10 -14.11
CA VAL A 361 6.69 8.96 -15.44
C VAL A 361 7.13 7.66 -16.12
N GLU A 362 8.39 7.25 -15.97
CA GLU A 362 8.89 5.97 -16.49
C GLU A 362 8.27 4.77 -15.77
N THR A 363 8.20 4.79 -14.43
CA THR A 363 7.55 3.72 -13.66
C THR A 363 6.09 3.54 -14.08
N THR A 364 5.34 4.63 -14.26
CA THR A 364 3.96 4.56 -14.76
C THR A 364 3.88 4.06 -16.20
N THR A 365 4.71 4.58 -17.10
CA THR A 365 4.75 4.21 -18.53
C THR A 365 5.06 2.71 -18.71
N HIS A 366 6.07 2.19 -18.02
CA HIS A 366 6.49 0.78 -18.11
C HIS A 366 5.60 -0.21 -17.32
N ARG A 367 4.52 0.26 -16.70
CA ARG A 367 3.65 -0.54 -15.80
C ARG A 367 4.40 -1.14 -14.61
N GLY A 368 5.40 -0.42 -14.10
CA GLY A 368 6.08 -0.74 -12.85
C GLY A 368 5.17 -0.58 -11.62
N PRO A 369 5.64 -1.03 -10.44
CA PRO A 369 4.86 -1.00 -9.21
C PRO A 369 4.62 0.43 -8.70
N MET A 370 3.42 0.69 -8.18
CA MET A 370 2.97 2.03 -7.81
C MET A 370 2.68 2.19 -6.31
N GLY A 371 2.70 1.10 -5.53
CA GLY A 371 2.32 1.07 -4.11
C GLY A 371 3.06 2.05 -3.20
N ALA A 372 4.26 2.50 -3.59
CA ALA A 372 5.05 3.50 -2.86
C ALA A 372 5.41 4.74 -3.71
N LEU A 373 4.79 4.92 -4.88
CA LEU A 373 5.18 5.95 -5.85
C LEU A 373 4.62 7.35 -5.51
N LEU A 374 3.57 7.43 -4.69
CA LEU A 374 2.89 8.68 -4.38
C LEU A 374 3.79 9.68 -3.62
N TRP A 375 4.65 9.22 -2.70
CA TRP A 375 5.54 10.13 -1.94
C TRP A 375 6.61 10.81 -2.80
N PRO A 376 7.48 10.09 -3.55
CA PRO A 376 8.50 10.74 -4.38
C PRO A 376 7.87 11.62 -5.47
N LEU A 377 6.73 11.19 -6.05
CA LEU A 377 5.97 12.01 -6.99
C LEU A 377 5.45 13.31 -6.34
N PHE A 378 4.82 13.23 -5.17
CA PHE A 378 4.30 14.41 -4.48
C PHE A 378 5.40 15.40 -4.09
N VAL A 379 6.49 14.92 -3.49
CA VAL A 379 7.60 15.78 -3.05
C VAL A 379 8.22 16.48 -4.25
N ALA A 380 8.55 15.73 -5.32
CA ALA A 380 9.15 16.32 -6.52
C ALA A 380 8.18 17.26 -7.26
N ALA A 381 6.87 16.97 -7.25
CA ALA A 381 5.85 17.85 -7.82
C ALA A 381 5.63 19.13 -7.01
N CYS A 382 5.76 19.11 -5.68
CA CYS A 382 5.72 20.34 -4.87
C CYS A 382 6.87 21.30 -5.19
N GLU A 383 8.05 20.76 -5.53
CA GLU A 383 9.21 21.54 -5.95
C GLU A 383 9.18 21.91 -7.45
N ALA A 384 8.20 21.46 -8.24
CA ALA A 384 8.15 21.65 -9.69
C ALA A 384 7.84 23.10 -10.11
N ILE A 385 8.89 23.88 -10.44
CA ILE A 385 8.75 25.26 -10.91
C ILE A 385 8.59 25.33 -12.43
N SER A 386 9.34 24.53 -13.21
CA SER A 386 9.27 24.60 -14.67
C SER A 386 7.97 24.02 -15.22
N ARG A 387 7.50 24.52 -16.39
CA ARG A 387 6.30 23.95 -17.03
C ARG A 387 6.53 22.50 -17.48
N GLU A 388 7.76 22.12 -17.79
CA GLU A 388 8.12 20.75 -18.16
C GLU A 388 7.95 19.79 -16.97
N ASP A 389 8.49 20.14 -15.80
CA ASP A 389 8.33 19.36 -14.56
C ASP A 389 6.85 19.25 -14.16
N ARG A 390 6.09 20.34 -14.29
CA ARG A 390 4.65 20.32 -14.05
C ARG A 390 3.89 19.41 -15.02
N ILE A 391 4.33 19.28 -16.28
CA ILE A 391 3.77 18.31 -17.25
C ILE A 391 4.14 16.87 -16.87
N LEU A 392 5.36 16.61 -16.42
CA LEU A 392 5.77 15.29 -15.92
C LEU A 392 4.92 14.88 -14.70
N ALA A 393 4.72 15.81 -13.75
CA ALA A 393 3.84 15.61 -12.59
C ALA A 393 2.38 15.37 -13.01
N GLU A 394 1.80 16.20 -13.88
CA GLU A 394 0.45 16.03 -14.43
C GLU A 394 0.25 14.63 -15.04
N LYS A 395 1.20 14.18 -15.86
CA LYS A 395 1.18 12.85 -16.49
C LYS A 395 1.26 11.72 -15.46
N ALA A 396 2.20 11.81 -14.52
CA ALA A 396 2.39 10.77 -13.51
C ALA A 396 1.19 10.66 -12.55
N PHE A 397 0.65 11.79 -12.07
CA PHE A 397 -0.56 11.81 -11.23
C PHE A 397 -1.78 11.22 -11.95
N ALA A 398 -1.98 11.54 -13.23
CA ALA A 398 -3.08 10.98 -14.02
C ALA A 398 -2.99 9.46 -14.19
N GLU A 399 -1.78 8.92 -14.39
CA GLU A 399 -1.56 7.48 -14.52
C GLU A 399 -1.77 6.71 -13.21
N ILE A 400 -1.26 7.21 -12.06
CA ILE A 400 -1.50 6.53 -10.76
C ILE A 400 -2.97 6.63 -10.34
N GLU A 401 -3.64 7.76 -10.59
CA GLU A 401 -5.07 7.95 -10.32
C GLU A 401 -5.93 6.98 -11.13
N MET A 402 -5.65 6.84 -12.44
CA MET A 402 -6.35 5.88 -13.30
C MET A 402 -6.22 4.44 -12.78
N ARG A 403 -5.02 4.05 -12.32
CA ARG A 403 -4.65 2.65 -12.03
C ARG A 403 -4.91 2.21 -10.58
N GLN A 404 -4.50 3.01 -9.60
CA GLN A 404 -4.72 2.74 -8.18
C GLN A 404 -6.05 3.31 -7.69
N GLY A 405 -6.40 4.55 -8.06
CA GLY A 405 -7.67 5.20 -7.71
C GLY A 405 -7.94 5.22 -6.22
N MET A 406 -7.16 6.00 -5.47
CA MET A 406 -7.22 6.08 -4.01
C MET A 406 -7.37 7.53 -3.55
N THR A 407 -8.07 7.74 -2.44
CA THR A 407 -8.39 9.08 -1.92
C THR A 407 -7.13 9.91 -1.63
N ASN A 408 -6.04 9.29 -1.17
CA ASN A 408 -4.78 9.98 -0.91
C ASN A 408 -4.12 10.54 -2.18
N ILE A 409 -4.27 9.88 -3.33
CA ILE A 409 -3.79 10.37 -4.64
C ILE A 409 -4.56 11.64 -5.03
N GLU A 410 -5.90 11.60 -4.95
CA GLU A 410 -6.77 12.73 -5.25
C GLU A 410 -6.47 13.95 -4.34
N GLN A 411 -6.22 13.69 -3.06
CA GLN A 411 -5.86 14.68 -2.05
C GLN A 411 -4.47 15.28 -2.29
N ALA A 412 -3.46 14.45 -2.56
CA ALA A 412 -2.11 14.89 -2.93
C ALA A 412 -2.14 15.79 -4.18
N TRP A 413 -2.89 15.39 -5.20
CA TRP A 413 -3.03 16.19 -6.43
C TRP A 413 -3.81 17.49 -6.24
N LYS A 414 -4.67 17.60 -5.21
CA LYS A 414 -5.28 18.89 -4.81
C LYS A 414 -4.25 19.80 -4.13
N VAL A 415 -3.45 19.27 -3.21
CA VAL A 415 -2.39 20.04 -2.51
C VAL A 415 -1.33 20.55 -3.49
N VAL A 416 -0.83 19.73 -4.41
CA VAL A 416 0.19 20.14 -5.41
C VAL A 416 -0.28 21.31 -6.27
N ARG A 417 -1.50 21.26 -6.80
CA ARG A 417 -2.05 22.34 -7.64
C ARG A 417 -2.28 23.64 -6.89
N GLU A 418 -2.67 23.58 -5.62
CA GLU A 418 -2.81 24.75 -4.75
C GLU A 418 -1.44 25.33 -4.38
N VAL A 419 -0.40 24.50 -4.17
CA VAL A 419 0.99 24.94 -4.00
C VAL A 419 1.46 25.70 -5.24
N TRP A 420 1.29 25.14 -6.45
CA TRP A 420 1.64 25.83 -7.71
C TRP A 420 0.90 27.16 -7.85
N THR A 421 -0.42 27.18 -7.60
CA THR A 421 -1.24 28.39 -7.70
C THR A 421 -0.75 29.51 -6.78
N ARG A 422 -0.30 29.17 -5.56
CA ARG A 422 0.28 30.14 -4.62
C ARG A 422 1.68 30.59 -5.02
N LEU A 423 2.53 29.69 -5.51
CA LEU A 423 3.87 30.03 -6.01
C LEU A 423 3.78 30.99 -7.21
N ASP A 424 2.88 30.71 -8.16
CA ASP A 424 2.65 31.53 -9.35
C ASP A 424 2.09 32.92 -8.97
N PHE A 425 1.24 33.00 -7.93
CA PHE A 425 0.76 34.28 -7.40
C PHE A 425 1.86 35.09 -6.71
N VAL A 426 2.70 34.46 -5.87
CA VAL A 426 3.83 35.15 -5.20
C VAL A 426 4.86 35.63 -6.22
N GLY A 427 5.23 34.80 -7.19
CA GLY A 427 6.15 35.17 -8.27
C GLY A 427 5.64 36.29 -9.19
N ALA A 428 4.33 36.55 -9.22
CA ALA A 428 3.73 37.68 -9.92
C ALA A 428 3.66 38.98 -9.10
N VAL A 429 4.01 38.94 -7.81
CA VAL A 429 3.85 40.07 -6.86
C VAL A 429 5.17 40.51 -6.21
N SER A 430 6.17 39.62 -6.10
CA SER A 430 7.46 39.95 -5.47
C SER A 430 8.65 39.27 -6.15
N ASP A 431 9.61 40.08 -6.63
CA ASP A 431 10.98 39.62 -6.88
C ASP A 431 11.67 39.34 -5.53
N LEU A 432 12.19 38.11 -5.35
CA LEU A 432 13.15 37.72 -4.30
C LEU A 432 12.66 37.80 -2.83
N GLU A 433 11.51 37.20 -2.51
CA GLU A 433 11.34 36.56 -1.18
C GLU A 433 11.47 35.03 -1.28
N ALA A 434 12.06 34.41 -0.25
CA ALA A 434 12.29 32.98 -0.23
C ALA A 434 10.97 32.22 -0.12
N THR A 435 10.74 31.25 -1.02
CA THR A 435 9.62 30.31 -0.95
C THR A 435 9.58 29.67 0.44
N PRO A 436 8.59 29.96 1.30
CA PRO A 436 8.78 29.66 2.71
C PRO A 436 8.60 28.16 2.93
N ALA A 437 9.63 27.55 3.53
CA ALA A 437 9.70 26.13 3.83
C ALA A 437 8.38 25.62 4.43
N ASP A 438 8.04 24.37 4.10
CA ASP A 438 6.78 23.73 4.48
C ASP A 438 5.52 24.44 3.93
N LEU A 439 5.61 25.13 2.78
CA LEU A 439 4.44 25.67 2.06
C LEU A 439 3.36 24.61 1.82
N TRP A 440 3.74 23.42 1.33
CA TRP A 440 2.79 22.34 1.08
C TRP A 440 2.11 21.84 2.37
N ARG A 441 2.81 21.85 3.52
CA ARG A 441 2.20 21.48 4.82
C ARG A 441 1.15 22.50 5.25
N ARG A 442 1.41 23.80 5.06
CA ARG A 442 0.45 24.88 5.33
C ARG A 442 -0.77 24.78 4.43
N VAL A 443 -0.57 24.57 3.12
CA VAL A 443 -1.64 24.28 2.16
C VAL A 443 -2.46 23.06 2.58
N SER A 444 -1.82 21.96 2.97
CA SER A 444 -2.50 20.74 3.42
C SER A 444 -3.33 20.99 4.67
N ALA A 445 -2.80 21.73 5.66
CA ALA A 445 -3.51 22.08 6.89
C ALA A 445 -4.73 23.01 6.64
N GLU A 446 -4.59 23.99 5.76
CA GLU A 446 -5.67 24.91 5.36
C GLU A 446 -6.79 24.20 4.59
N LEU A 447 -6.43 23.40 3.58
CA LEU A 447 -7.37 22.53 2.86
C LEU A 447 -7.97 21.45 3.79
N GLY A 448 -7.35 21.19 4.93
CA GLY A 448 -7.84 20.26 5.93
C GLY A 448 -7.55 18.81 5.62
N VAL A 449 -6.40 18.54 5.03
CA VAL A 449 -5.96 17.24 4.56
C VAL A 449 -4.72 16.84 5.35
N ASN A 450 -4.77 15.65 5.97
CA ASN A 450 -3.59 15.02 6.57
C ASN A 450 -3.11 13.91 5.62
N ILE A 451 -2.35 14.25 4.58
CA ILE A 451 -1.82 13.22 3.69
C ILE A 451 -0.66 12.51 4.40
N VAL A 452 -0.80 11.19 4.57
CA VAL A 452 0.34 10.30 4.84
C VAL A 452 0.66 9.62 3.51
N PHE A 453 1.89 9.74 3.04
CA PHE A 453 2.26 9.32 1.68
C PHE A 453 2.79 7.88 1.67
N GLY A 454 1.93 6.94 2.01
CA GLY A 454 2.18 5.50 1.85
C GLY A 454 1.00 4.82 1.19
#